data_AF-A0A9Q9J4W7-F1
#
_entry.id   AF-A0A9Q9J4W7-F1
#
_cell.length_a   1.000
_cell.length_b   1.000
_cell.length_c   1.000
_cell.angle_alpha   90.00
_cell.angle_beta   90.00
_cell.angle_gamma   90.00
#
_symmetry.space_group_name_H-M   'P 1'
#
loop_
_entity.id
_entity.type
_entity.pdbx_description
1 polymer ?
#
loop_
_entity_poly.entity_id
_entity_poly.type
_entity_poly.pdbx_seq_one_letter_code
_entity_poly.pdbx_strand_id
1 'polypeptide(L)'
;MNRAHAASPHEIPSQAPLLSPGLTERLRNGRWWRNLIGEAGAEVFRVQLPTGPDVFLKQADGDDAQAPIDEMVRLAWLSRLDADILPSCTPKPRADAPGC
;
A
#
# COMPACT_ATOMS: atom_id res chain seq x y z
N MET A 1 7.98 -38.35 -13.14
CA MET A 1 7.40 -37.12 -13.74
C MET A 1 7.21 -36.11 -12.62
N ASN A 2 8.19 -35.23 -12.38
CA ASN A 2 8.11 -34.19 -11.35
C ASN A 2 7.36 -32.97 -11.92
N ARG A 3 6.13 -32.77 -11.48
CA ARG A 3 5.39 -31.54 -11.74
C ARG A 3 5.89 -30.50 -10.73
N ALA A 4 6.91 -29.73 -11.11
CA ALA A 4 7.21 -28.51 -10.38
C ALA A 4 5.97 -27.61 -10.51
N HIS A 5 5.20 -27.48 -9.42
CA HIS A 5 4.24 -26.39 -9.29
C HIS A 5 5.07 -25.11 -9.24
N ALA A 6 5.31 -24.49 -10.40
CA ALA A 6 5.86 -23.15 -10.45
C ALA A 6 4.92 -22.28 -9.59
N ALA A 7 5.45 -21.68 -8.51
CA ALA A 7 4.69 -20.77 -7.68
C ALA A 7 4.12 -19.68 -8.59
N SER A 8 2.80 -19.57 -8.68
CA SER A 8 2.16 -18.51 -9.44
C SER A 8 2.62 -17.16 -8.88
N PRO A 9 2.98 -16.20 -9.74
CA PRO A 9 3.43 -14.90 -9.26
C PRO A 9 2.30 -14.23 -8.48
N HIS A 10 2.64 -13.63 -7.33
CA HIS A 10 1.66 -12.92 -6.49
C HIS A 10 1.17 -11.62 -7.15
N GLU A 11 1.93 -11.09 -8.10
CA GLU A 11 1.59 -9.90 -8.88
C GLU A 11 1.81 -10.16 -10.38
N ILE A 12 0.93 -9.58 -11.21
CA ILE A 12 1.06 -9.58 -12.67
C ILE A 12 1.08 -8.15 -13.20
N PRO A 13 1.86 -7.82 -14.25
CA PRO A 13 1.78 -6.52 -14.91
C PRO A 13 0.34 -6.23 -15.36
N SER A 14 -0.12 -5.00 -15.17
CA SER A 14 -1.47 -4.57 -15.51
C SER A 14 -1.45 -3.19 -16.17
N GLN A 15 -2.58 -2.82 -16.75
CA GLN A 15 -2.91 -1.42 -17.03
C GLN A 15 -3.63 -0.80 -15.83
N ALA A 16 -3.78 0.52 -15.84
CA ALA A 16 -4.63 1.22 -14.87
C ALA A 16 -6.10 0.77 -15.06
N PRO A 17 -6.86 0.55 -13.98
CA PRO A 17 -8.30 0.33 -14.06
C PRO A 17 -9.02 1.64 -14.43
N LEU A 18 -10.36 1.61 -14.50
CA LEU A 18 -11.14 2.84 -14.68
C LEU A 18 -11.06 3.70 -13.42
N LEU A 19 -10.53 4.91 -13.56
CA LEU A 19 -10.30 5.83 -12.46
C LEU A 19 -11.14 7.10 -12.61
N SER A 20 -11.46 7.73 -11.49
CA SER A 20 -11.96 9.10 -11.49
C SER A 20 -10.89 10.07 -12.03
N PRO A 21 -11.26 11.20 -12.64
CA PRO A 21 -10.30 12.14 -13.21
C PRO A 21 -9.20 12.59 -12.24
N GLY A 22 -9.55 12.80 -10.96
CA GLY A 22 -8.59 13.16 -9.93
C GLY A 22 -7.57 12.06 -9.62
N LEU A 23 -7.98 10.80 -9.62
CA LEU A 23 -7.06 9.67 -9.45
C LEU A 23 -6.19 9.46 -10.70
N THR A 24 -6.76 9.64 -11.90
CA THR A 24 -6.01 9.58 -13.16
C THR A 24 -4.87 10.60 -13.18
N GLU A 25 -5.11 11.83 -12.73
CA GLU A 25 -4.07 12.85 -12.62
C GLU A 25 -3.00 12.46 -11.60
N ARG A 26 -3.41 12.06 -10.39
CA ARG A 26 -2.48 11.71 -9.30
C ARG A 26 -1.59 10.51 -9.61
N LEU A 27 -2.10 9.55 -10.38
CA LEU A 27 -1.41 8.30 -10.72
C LEU A 27 -0.85 8.32 -12.15
N ARG A 28 -0.78 9.51 -12.77
CA ARG A 28 -0.26 9.71 -14.11
C ARG A 28 1.16 9.15 -14.21
N ASN A 29 1.44 8.47 -15.33
CA ASN A 29 2.73 7.83 -15.62
C ASN A 29 3.13 6.71 -14.64
N GLY A 30 2.22 6.25 -13.77
CA GLY A 30 2.47 5.10 -12.91
C GLY A 30 2.60 3.80 -13.71
N ARG A 31 3.48 2.90 -13.26
CA ARG A 31 3.52 1.50 -13.72
C ARG A 31 2.66 0.64 -12.80
N TRP A 32 1.87 -0.26 -13.38
CA TRP A 32 0.80 -0.96 -12.67
C TRP A 32 1.04 -2.47 -12.61
N TRP A 33 0.75 -3.05 -11.46
CA TRP A 33 0.65 -4.48 -11.26
C TRP A 33 -0.63 -4.82 -10.51
N ARG A 34 -1.35 -5.86 -10.94
CA ARG A 34 -2.47 -6.42 -10.18
C ARG A 34 -1.92 -7.46 -9.22
N ASN A 35 -2.24 -7.29 -7.94
CA ASN A 35 -1.94 -8.27 -6.89
C ASN A 35 -3.06 -9.31 -6.87
N LEU A 36 -2.69 -10.59 -6.86
CA LEU A 36 -3.60 -11.74 -6.95
C LEU A 36 -3.86 -12.39 -5.58
N ILE A 37 -3.30 -11.84 -4.50
CA ILE A 37 -3.46 -12.34 -3.14
C ILE A 37 -4.17 -11.30 -2.28
N GLY A 38 -5.13 -11.76 -1.46
CA GLY A 38 -5.82 -10.90 -0.51
C GLY A 38 -6.85 -9.98 -1.16
N GLU A 39 -7.40 -10.37 -2.32
CA GLU A 39 -8.43 -9.58 -3.01
C GLU A 39 -9.67 -9.42 -2.13
N ALA A 40 -10.16 -10.47 -1.44
CA ALA A 40 -11.28 -10.39 -0.48
C ALA A 40 -12.37 -9.35 -0.83
N GLY A 41 -12.93 -9.44 -2.05
CA GLY A 41 -13.96 -8.54 -2.58
C GLY A 41 -13.46 -7.28 -3.29
N ALA A 42 -12.16 -7.01 -3.30
CA ALA A 42 -11.54 -5.86 -3.95
C ALA A 42 -10.37 -6.26 -4.86
N GLU A 43 -10.29 -5.66 -6.03
CA GLU A 43 -9.07 -5.69 -6.83
C GLU A 43 -8.01 -4.80 -6.19
N VAL A 44 -6.79 -5.33 -6.05
CA VAL A 44 -5.67 -4.62 -5.45
C VAL A 44 -4.60 -4.38 -6.50
N PHE A 45 -4.20 -3.13 -6.67
CA PHE A 45 -3.15 -2.73 -7.60
C PHE A 45 -1.99 -2.09 -6.85
N ARG A 46 -0.77 -2.48 -7.18
CA ARG A 46 0.44 -1.73 -6.86
C ARG A 46 0.76 -0.79 -8.00
N VAL A 47 0.99 0.47 -7.67
CA VAL A 47 1.37 1.51 -8.64
C VAL A 47 2.73 2.06 -8.24
N GLN A 48 3.70 1.87 -9.12
CA GLN A 48 4.99 2.52 -8.98
C GLN A 48 4.93 3.87 -9.69
N LEU A 49 5.04 4.94 -8.90
CA LEU A 49 5.10 6.30 -9.41
C LEU A 49 6.51 6.63 -9.94
N PRO A 50 6.64 7.63 -10.83
CA PRO A 50 7.96 8.07 -11.32
C PRO A 50 8.89 8.55 -10.19
N THR A 51 8.31 9.09 -9.11
CA THR A 51 9.01 9.55 -7.91
C THR A 51 8.23 9.16 -6.66
N GLY A 52 8.93 8.98 -5.54
CA GLY A 52 8.33 8.62 -4.26
C GLY A 52 8.15 7.11 -4.08
N PRO A 53 7.48 6.71 -2.98
CA PRO A 53 7.20 5.31 -2.71
C PRO A 53 6.14 4.75 -3.67
N ASP A 54 6.14 3.43 -3.81
CA ASP A 54 5.01 2.72 -4.42
C ASP A 54 3.72 3.01 -3.62
N VAL A 55 2.60 3.11 -4.33
CA VAL A 55 1.28 3.28 -3.73
C VAL A 55 0.38 2.10 -4.08
N PHE A 56 -0.62 1.86 -3.24
CA PHE A 56 -1.61 0.80 -3.48
C PHE A 56 -2.99 1.42 -3.73
N LEU A 57 -3.69 0.88 -4.73
CA LEU A 57 -5.08 1.18 -5.01
C LEU A 57 -5.92 -0.07 -4.73
N LYS A 58 -6.94 0.05 -3.89
CA LYS A 58 -7.99 -0.96 -3.76
C LYS A 58 -9.26 -0.44 -4.42
N GLN A 59 -9.86 -1.28 -5.26
CA GLN A 59 -11.12 -0.98 -5.94
C GLN A 59 -12.09 -2.14 -5.74
N ALA A 60 -13.30 -1.84 -5.30
CA ALA A 60 -14.41 -2.78 -5.21
C ALA A 60 -15.67 -2.10 -5.75
N ASP A 61 -16.63 -2.91 -6.18
CA ASP A 61 -17.96 -2.47 -6.60
C ASP A 61 -19.06 -3.25 -5.87
N GLY A 62 -20.31 -2.85 -6.10
CA GLY A 62 -21.48 -3.53 -5.55
C GLY A 62 -21.43 -3.72 -4.03
N ASP A 63 -21.72 -4.95 -3.60
CA ASP A 63 -21.80 -5.33 -2.19
C ASP A 63 -20.44 -5.29 -1.48
N ASP A 64 -19.33 -5.39 -2.23
CA ASP A 64 -17.98 -5.39 -1.68
C ASP A 64 -17.43 -3.98 -1.43
N ALA A 65 -18.08 -2.94 -1.97
CA ALA A 65 -17.64 -1.55 -1.87
C ALA A 65 -17.55 -1.03 -0.41
N GLN A 66 -18.32 -1.62 0.51
CA GLN A 66 -18.29 -1.23 1.92
C GLN A 66 -16.96 -1.61 2.61
N ALA A 67 -16.32 -2.70 2.20
CA ALA A 67 -15.10 -3.18 2.85
C ALA A 67 -13.91 -2.20 2.70
N PRO A 68 -13.60 -1.66 1.50
CA PRO A 68 -12.58 -0.60 1.36
C PRO A 68 -12.92 0.70 2.10
N ILE A 69 -14.20 1.07 2.21
CA ILE A 69 -14.64 2.25 2.97
C ILE A 69 -14.33 2.07 4.45
N ASP A 70 -14.73 0.93 5.00
CA ASP A 70 -14.45 0.59 6.39
C ASP A 70 -12.94 0.54 6.67
N GLU A 71 -12.16 -0.04 5.76
CA GLU A 71 -10.69 -0.07 5.85
C GLU A 71 -10.12 1.35 5.87
N MET A 72 -10.57 2.24 4.96
CA MET A 72 -10.15 3.64 4.92
C MET A 72 -10.43 4.35 6.25
N VAL A 73 -11.62 4.16 6.84
CA VAL A 73 -11.98 4.77 8.14
C VAL A 73 -11.09 4.25 9.26
N ARG A 74 -10.85 2.94 9.33
CA ARG A 74 -9.99 2.33 10.36
C ARG A 74 -8.54 2.80 10.21
N LEU A 75 -8.00 2.87 9.00
CA LEU A 75 -6.66 3.38 8.73
C LEU A 75 -6.54 4.85 9.12
N ALA A 76 -7.51 5.69 8.74
CA ALA A 76 -7.51 7.11 9.09
C ALA A 76 -7.59 7.35 10.61
N TRP A 77 -8.34 6.51 11.32
CA TRP A 77 -8.38 6.53 12.79
C TRP A 77 -7.04 6.11 13.40
N LEU A 78 -6.47 4.98 12.96
CA LEU A 78 -5.21 4.45 13.48
C LEU A 78 -4.04 5.41 13.25
N SER A 79 -3.94 6.04 12.08
CA SER A 79 -2.87 7.00 11.78
C SER A 79 -2.91 8.25 12.67
N ARG A 80 -4.06 8.60 13.24
CA ARG A 80 -4.15 9.70 14.23
C ARG A 80 -3.64 9.27 15.59
N LEU A 81 -3.84 8.00 15.96
CA LEU A 81 -3.29 7.45 17.20
C LEU A 81 -1.76 7.37 17.16
N ASP A 82 -1.17 6.96 16.04
CA ASP A 82 0.30 6.90 15.92
C ASP A 82 0.97 8.28 16.10
N ALA A 83 0.30 9.37 15.70
CA ALA A 83 0.79 10.73 15.91
C ALA A 83 0.80 11.16 17.39
N ASP A 84 -0.09 10.59 18.20
CA ASP A 84 -0.29 10.98 19.60
C ASP A 84 0.29 9.97 20.62
N ILE A 85 0.65 8.75 20.20
CA ILE A 85 0.98 7.63 21.11
C ILE A 85 2.47 7.23 21.11
N LEU A 86 3.26 7.60 20.10
CA LEU A 86 4.70 7.28 20.11
C LEU A 86 5.52 8.43 20.73
N PRO A 87 6.12 8.27 21.94
CA PRO A 87 7.20 9.16 22.33
C PRO A 87 8.30 9.05 21.25
N SER A 88 8.72 10.20 20.71
CA SER A 88 9.86 10.24 19.80
C SER A 88 11.02 9.49 20.47
N CYS A 89 11.45 8.38 19.87
CA CYS A 89 12.73 7.75 20.22
C CYS A 89 13.82 8.76 19.87
N THR A 90 14.09 9.69 20.78
CA THR A 90 15.28 10.51 20.72
C THR A 90 16.46 9.56 20.91
N PRO A 91 17.41 9.50 19.98
CA PRO A 91 18.60 8.68 20.18
C PRO A 91 19.31 9.18 21.44
N LYS A 92 19.49 8.27 22.41
CA LYS A 92 20.26 8.52 23.64
C LYS A 92 21.65 9.02 23.24
N PRO A 93 22.14 10.15 23.78
CA PRO A 93 23.50 10.59 23.50
C PRO A 93 24.47 9.48 23.94
N ARG A 94 25.46 9.17 23.09
CA ARG A 94 26.54 8.25 23.43
C ARG A 94 27.25 8.80 24.67
N ALA A 95 27.05 8.16 25.80
CA ALA A 95 27.98 8.22 26.91
C ALA A 95 29.20 7.43 26.48
N ASP A 96 30.13 8.09 25.79
CA ASP A 96 31.54 7.72 25.63
C ASP A 96 32.24 8.84 24.87
N ALA A 97 32.45 9.97 25.56
CA ALA A 97 33.51 10.90 25.21
C ALA A 97 34.58 10.75 26.30
N PRO A 98 35.82 10.36 25.97
CA PRO A 98 36.88 10.33 26.96
C PRO A 98 37.19 11.76 27.40
N GLY A 99 37.02 12.03 28.69
CA GLY A 99 37.51 13.25 29.33
C GLY A 99 39.03 13.27 29.37
N CYS A 100 39.61 14.47 29.29
CA CYS A 100 41.00 14.74 29.63
C CYS A 100 41.32 14.37 31.08
#